data_AF-A0A1S4BZI3-F1
#
_entry.id   AF-A0A1S4BZI3-F1
#
_cell.length_a   1.000
_cell.length_b   1.000
_cell.length_c   1.000
_cell.angle_alpha   90.00
_cell.angle_beta   90.00
_cell.angle_gamma   90.00
#
_symmetry.space_group_name_H-M   'P 1'
#
loop_
_entity.id
_entity.type
_entity.pdbx_description
1 polymer ?
#
loop_
_entity_poly.entity_id
_entity_poly.type
_entity_poly.pdbx_seq_one_letter_code
_entity_poly.pdbx_strand_id
1 'polypeptide(L)'
;MTSNTAESLNAVTKDARELTVVELLEYIRTLLECWTNEKLLNAKGTFIYLGKKYNKELEDNRTLSQKMRVRASTDYIHNVIDGVKRFIICLQNKICSCGQFQLDELPCAYALAALRHMNESYENYYSPYYKRESLL
;
A
#
# COMPACT_ATOMS: atom_id res chain seq x y z
N MET A 1 40.13 37.52 11.10
CA MET A 1 39.09 36.56 10.66
C MET A 1 37.73 37.22 10.84
N THR A 2 37.21 37.79 9.75
CA THR A 2 35.79 38.12 9.55
C THR A 2 35.63 38.08 8.04
N SER A 3 35.37 36.88 7.50
CA SER A 3 34.95 36.76 6.10
C SER A 3 33.65 37.53 6.00
N ASN A 4 33.68 38.66 5.27
CA ASN A 4 32.56 39.53 5.09
C ASN A 4 31.47 38.74 4.36
N THR A 5 30.35 38.49 5.02
CA THR A 5 29.19 37.80 4.46
C THR A 5 28.71 38.44 3.16
N ALA A 6 28.91 39.75 2.97
CA ALA A 6 28.61 40.43 1.72
C ALA A 6 29.56 40.06 0.57
N GLU A 7 30.83 39.74 0.85
CA GLU A 7 31.78 39.28 -0.18
C GLU A 7 31.48 37.84 -0.62
N SER A 8 31.11 36.96 0.31
CA SER A 8 30.68 35.60 -0.02
C SER A 8 29.38 35.60 -0.82
N LEU A 9 28.41 36.44 -0.45
CA LEU A 9 27.18 36.61 -1.23
C LEU A 9 27.45 37.19 -2.63
N ASN A 10 28.35 38.17 -2.74
CA ASN A 10 28.70 38.78 -4.03
C ASN A 10 29.48 37.83 -4.94
N ALA A 11 30.30 36.92 -4.39
CA ALA A 11 30.99 35.90 -5.15
C ALA A 11 30.02 34.84 -5.71
N VAL A 12 29.04 34.40 -4.90
CA VAL A 12 28.02 33.41 -5.31
C VAL A 12 27.00 34.00 -6.30
N THR A 13 26.69 35.30 -6.19
CA THR A 13 25.73 35.97 -7.08
C THR A 13 26.37 36.54 -8.34
N LYS A 14 27.70 36.55 -8.46
CA LYS A 14 28.41 36.97 -9.67
C LYS A 14 28.08 36.07 -10.86
N ASP A 15 27.99 34.77 -10.63
CA ASP A 15 27.65 33.78 -11.66
C ASP A 15 26.13 33.68 -11.90
N ALA A 16 25.31 34.20 -10.98
CA ALA A 16 23.84 34.23 -11.10
C ALA A 16 23.30 35.47 -11.82
N ARG A 17 24.13 36.48 -12.08
CA ARG A 17 23.73 37.70 -12.82
C ARG A 17 23.52 37.45 -14.32
N GLU A 18 23.93 36.30 -14.82
CA GLU A 18 23.66 35.86 -16.19
C GLU A 18 22.41 34.98 -16.31
N LEU A 19 21.82 34.53 -15.20
CA LEU A 19 20.65 33.65 -15.26
C LEU A 19 19.35 34.46 -15.14
N THR A 20 18.58 34.46 -16.23
CA THR A 20 17.30 35.19 -16.31
C THR A 20 16.24 34.52 -15.45
N VAL A 21 15.20 35.27 -15.04
CA VAL A 21 14.01 34.76 -14.31
C VAL A 21 13.45 33.46 -14.92
N VAL A 22 13.66 33.27 -16.22
CA VAL A 22 13.32 32.08 -16.99
C VAL A 22 13.99 30.81 -16.46
N GLU A 23 15.28 30.84 -16.11
CA GLU A 23 16.00 29.64 -15.65
C GLU A 23 15.59 29.22 -14.24
N LEU A 24 15.22 30.19 -13.40
CA LEU A 24 14.63 29.91 -12.09
C LEU A 24 13.26 29.22 -12.24
N LEU A 25 12.44 29.68 -13.19
CA LEU A 25 11.14 29.07 -13.48
C LEU A 25 11.29 27.68 -14.10
N GLU A 26 12.26 27.47 -14.98
CA GLU A 26 12.55 26.16 -15.57
C GLU A 26 13.05 25.16 -14.52
N TYR A 27 13.87 25.63 -13.57
CA TYR A 27 14.30 24.84 -12.41
C TYR A 27 13.14 24.43 -11.50
N ILE A 28 12.24 25.37 -11.18
CA ILE A 28 11.04 25.07 -10.38
C ILE A 28 10.12 24.10 -11.14
N ARG A 29 9.93 24.27 -12.45
CA ARG A 29 9.12 23.38 -13.28
C ARG A 29 9.68 21.96 -13.28
N THR A 30 10.98 21.80 -13.51
CA THR A 30 11.63 20.48 -13.49
C THR A 30 11.54 19.82 -12.11
N LEU A 31 11.63 20.58 -11.02
CA LEU A 31 11.46 20.06 -9.66
C LEU A 31 10.02 19.55 -9.41
N LEU A 32 9.02 20.29 -9.88
CA LEU A 32 7.62 19.89 -9.79
C LEU A 32 7.30 18.67 -10.68
N GLU A 33 7.86 18.63 -11.89
CA GLU A 33 7.73 17.49 -12.81
C GLU A 33 8.37 16.23 -12.21
N CYS A 34 9.59 16.33 -11.65
CA CYS A 34 10.24 15.22 -10.93
C CYS A 34 9.41 14.75 -9.75
N TRP A 35 8.93 15.65 -8.90
CA TRP A 35 8.11 15.28 -7.74
C TRP A 35 6.78 14.63 -8.14
N THR A 36 6.16 15.13 -9.21
CA THR A 36 4.91 14.57 -9.75
C THR A 36 5.16 13.21 -10.39
N ASN A 37 6.25 13.06 -11.15
CA ASN A 37 6.65 11.79 -11.75
C ASN A 37 7.06 10.77 -10.70
N GLU A 38 7.77 11.16 -9.65
CA GLU A 38 8.06 10.28 -8.50
C GLU A 38 6.78 9.87 -7.79
N LYS A 39 5.84 10.80 -7.56
CA LYS A 39 4.53 10.45 -6.99
C LYS A 39 3.75 9.50 -7.90
N LEU A 40 3.80 9.72 -9.21
CA LEU A 40 3.13 8.89 -10.21
C LEU A 40 3.80 7.52 -10.34
N LEU A 41 5.14 7.44 -10.29
CA LEU A 41 5.90 6.20 -10.29
C LEU A 41 5.72 5.44 -8.97
N ASN A 42 5.64 6.13 -7.84
CA ASN A 42 5.25 5.55 -6.57
C ASN A 42 3.81 5.01 -6.62
N ALA A 43 2.88 5.74 -7.23
CA ALA A 43 1.50 5.28 -7.43
C ALA A 43 1.41 4.11 -8.41
N LYS A 44 2.20 4.12 -9.49
CA LYS A 44 2.26 3.05 -10.51
C LYS A 44 3.03 1.82 -10.04
N GLY A 45 4.05 1.98 -9.20
CA GLY A 45 4.84 0.90 -8.59
C GLY A 45 4.14 0.25 -7.39
N THR A 46 3.14 0.93 -6.81
CA THR A 46 2.24 0.36 -5.79
C THR A 46 1.03 -0.28 -6.49
N PHE A 47 1.28 -1.27 -7.34
CA PHE A 47 0.18 -2.07 -7.87
C PHE A 47 -0.59 -2.69 -6.70
N ILE A 48 -1.92 -2.57 -6.76
CA ILE A 48 -2.97 -3.01 -5.82
C ILE A 48 -3.25 -1.94 -4.74
N TYR A 49 -4.20 -1.04 -4.94
CA TYR A 49 -5.60 -1.09 -4.46
C TYR A 49 -5.86 -0.85 -2.96
N LEU A 50 -4.84 -0.80 -2.10
CA LEU A 50 -4.99 -0.37 -0.70
C LEU A 50 -3.90 0.67 -0.36
N GLY A 51 -4.11 1.60 0.57
CA GLY A 51 -3.00 2.49 1.00
C GLY A 51 -1.75 1.68 1.37
N LYS A 52 -0.53 2.23 1.20
CA LYS A 52 0.76 1.49 1.41
C LYS A 52 0.77 0.60 2.67
N LYS A 53 0.15 1.06 3.76
CA LYS A 53 -0.01 0.32 5.02
C LYS A 53 -0.79 -1.00 4.84
N TYR A 54 -1.99 -0.93 4.27
CA TYR A 54 -2.90 -2.06 4.10
C TYR A 54 -2.40 -3.07 3.07
N ASN A 55 -1.73 -2.60 2.01
CA ASN A 55 -1.05 -3.50 1.07
C ASN A 55 0.01 -4.35 1.75
N LYS A 56 0.85 -3.71 2.57
CA LYS A 56 1.88 -4.40 3.33
C LYS A 56 1.25 -5.43 4.27
N GLU A 57 0.22 -5.03 5.00
CA GLU A 57 -0.52 -5.92 5.89
C GLU A 57 -1.14 -7.11 5.15
N LEU A 58 -1.68 -6.88 3.95
CA LEU A 58 -2.25 -7.95 3.13
C LEU A 58 -1.19 -8.92 2.63
N GLU A 59 -0.01 -8.44 2.21
CA GLU A 59 1.12 -9.29 1.80
C GLU A 59 1.73 -10.07 2.99
N ASP A 60 1.80 -9.45 4.17
CA ASP A 60 2.21 -10.11 5.40
C ASP A 60 1.20 -11.23 5.76
N ASN A 61 -0.10 -10.94 5.68
CA ASN A 61 -1.18 -11.91 5.90
C ASN A 61 -1.15 -13.04 4.86
N ARG A 62 -0.83 -12.73 3.60
CA ARG A 62 -0.65 -13.72 2.54
C ARG A 62 0.50 -14.65 2.86
N THR A 63 1.63 -14.12 3.33
CA THR A 63 2.79 -14.90 3.76
C THR A 63 2.47 -15.78 4.96
N LEU A 64 1.73 -15.28 5.95
CA LEU A 64 1.28 -16.06 7.10
C LEU A 64 0.34 -17.21 6.69
N SER A 65 -0.61 -16.92 5.79
CA SER A 65 -1.59 -17.90 5.30
C SER A 65 -0.92 -19.14 4.69
N GLN A 66 0.29 -19.00 4.13
CA GLN A 66 0.98 -20.09 3.45
C GLN A 66 1.28 -21.27 4.36
N LYS A 67 1.52 -21.00 5.65
CA LYS A 67 1.92 -22.00 6.66
C LYS A 67 0.73 -22.73 7.28
N MET A 68 -0.49 -22.24 7.05
CA MET A 68 -1.70 -22.75 7.68
C MET A 68 -2.29 -23.92 6.89
N ARG A 69 -2.91 -24.86 7.61
CA ARG A 69 -3.65 -25.98 7.01
C ARG A 69 -5.13 -25.67 7.01
N VAL A 70 -5.81 -26.00 5.93
CA VAL A 70 -7.26 -25.74 5.78
C VAL A 70 -8.00 -27.05 5.64
N ARG A 71 -9.16 -27.14 6.28
CA ARG A 71 -10.15 -28.20 6.09
C ARG A 71 -11.47 -27.56 5.72
N ALA A 72 -11.94 -27.79 4.50
CA ALA A 72 -13.28 -27.39 4.11
C ALA A 72 -14.31 -28.22 4.90
N SER A 73 -15.30 -27.54 5.47
CA SER A 73 -16.46 -28.19 6.10
C SER A 73 -17.67 -28.14 5.17
N THR A 74 -17.81 -27.03 4.44
CA THR A 74 -18.73 -26.85 3.31
C THR A 74 -18.03 -25.99 2.24
N ASP A 75 -18.71 -25.69 1.14
CA ASP A 75 -18.19 -24.81 0.06
C ASP A 75 -17.84 -23.40 0.55
N TYR A 76 -18.45 -22.94 1.65
CA TYR A 76 -18.25 -21.59 2.17
C TYR A 76 -17.61 -21.56 3.57
N ILE A 77 -17.71 -22.66 4.33
CA ILE A 77 -17.21 -22.76 5.70
C ILE A 77 -15.92 -23.56 5.75
N HIS A 78 -14.87 -22.91 6.24
CA HIS A 78 -13.52 -23.43 6.28
C HIS A 78 -12.98 -23.41 7.71
N ASN A 79 -12.38 -24.53 8.12
CA ASN A 79 -11.62 -24.65 9.36
C ASN A 79 -10.14 -24.48 9.05
N VAL A 80 -9.53 -23.40 9.53
CA VAL A 80 -8.10 -23.11 9.36
C VAL A 80 -7.36 -23.43 10.64
N ILE A 81 -6.31 -24.22 10.52
CA ILE A 81 -5.46 -24.69 11.61
C ILE A 81 -4.13 -23.95 11.52
N ASP A 82 -3.84 -23.20 12.59
CA ASP A 82 -2.62 -22.43 12.77
C ASP A 82 -1.92 -22.93 14.06
N GLY A 83 -0.98 -23.85 13.87
CA GLY A 83 -0.39 -24.61 14.97
C GLY A 83 -1.45 -25.40 15.74
N VAL A 84 -1.68 -25.02 17.00
CA VAL A 84 -2.69 -25.64 17.89
C VAL A 84 -4.05 -24.94 17.83
N LYS A 85 -4.10 -23.72 17.27
CA LYS A 85 -5.32 -22.91 17.21
C LYS A 85 -6.14 -23.27 15.98
N ARG A 86 -7.45 -23.14 16.10
CA ARG A 86 -8.41 -23.37 15.01
C ARG A 86 -9.29 -22.14 14.85
N PHE A 87 -9.48 -21.76 13.60
CA PHE A 87 -10.31 -20.63 13.22
C PHE A 87 -11.38 -21.10 12.24
N ILE A 88 -12.59 -20.58 12.40
CA ILE A 88 -13.71 -20.84 11.52
C ILE A 88 -13.89 -19.62 10.63
N ILE A 89 -13.97 -19.84 9.32
CA ILE A 89 -14.14 -18.81 8.32
C ILE A 89 -15.37 -19.13 7.50
N CYS A 90 -16.26 -18.16 7.35
CA CYS A 90 -17.35 -18.19 6.40
C CYS A 90 -17.06 -17.15 5.32
N LEU A 91 -16.65 -17.61 4.13
CA LEU A 91 -16.29 -16.73 3.02
C LEU A 91 -17.50 -15.98 2.45
N GLN A 92 -18.66 -16.64 2.38
CA GLN A 92 -19.91 -16.06 1.89
C GLN A 92 -20.33 -14.81 2.69
N ASN A 93 -20.23 -14.89 4.02
CA ASN A 93 -20.61 -13.80 4.92
C ASN A 93 -19.43 -12.90 5.31
N LYS A 94 -18.22 -13.18 4.81
CA LYS A 94 -16.98 -12.47 5.16
C LYS A 94 -16.70 -12.46 6.67
N ILE A 95 -16.95 -13.60 7.34
CA ILE A 95 -16.81 -13.76 8.79
C ILE A 95 -15.60 -14.63 9.10
N CYS A 96 -14.76 -14.19 10.04
CA CYS A 96 -13.72 -15.03 10.63
C CYS A 96 -13.86 -15.04 12.16
N SER A 97 -13.63 -16.18 12.80
CA SER A 97 -13.60 -16.26 14.26
C SER A 97 -12.47 -15.44 14.91
N CYS A 98 -11.50 -14.91 14.14
CA CYS A 98 -10.53 -13.93 14.64
C CYS A 98 -11.09 -12.50 14.75
N GLY A 99 -12.25 -12.22 14.14
CA GLY A 99 -12.91 -10.91 14.14
C GLY A 99 -12.38 -9.90 13.12
N GLN A 100 -11.12 -10.01 12.69
CA GLN A 100 -10.51 -9.02 11.78
C GLN A 100 -11.21 -8.92 10.42
N PHE A 101 -11.68 -10.05 9.87
CA PHE A 101 -12.32 -10.02 8.55
C PHE A 101 -13.59 -9.14 8.54
N GLN A 102 -14.33 -9.13 9.65
CA GLN A 102 -15.52 -8.32 9.82
C GLN A 102 -15.21 -6.87 10.15
N LEU A 103 -14.16 -6.64 10.94
CA LEU A 103 -13.78 -5.30 11.42
C LEU A 103 -13.08 -4.48 10.34
N ASP A 104 -12.11 -5.08 9.67
CA ASP A 104 -11.31 -4.41 8.65
C ASP A 104 -12.00 -4.50 7.27
N GLU A 105 -13.07 -5.28 7.15
CA GLU A 105 -13.73 -5.63 5.89
C GLU A 105 -12.72 -6.07 4.79
N LEU A 106 -11.62 -6.67 5.26
CA LEU A 106 -10.48 -7.12 4.48
C LEU A 106 -10.15 -8.57 4.85
N PRO A 107 -9.80 -9.42 3.88
CA PRO A 107 -9.40 -10.79 4.16
C PRO A 107 -8.21 -10.85 5.13
N CYS A 108 -8.44 -11.39 6.32
CA CYS A 108 -7.38 -11.69 7.27
C CYS A 108 -6.53 -12.89 6.79
N ALA A 109 -5.40 -13.17 7.45
CA ALA A 109 -4.53 -14.30 7.10
C ALA A 109 -5.27 -15.64 7.00
N TYR A 110 -6.25 -15.88 7.89
CA TYR A 110 -7.06 -17.10 7.88
C TYR A 110 -8.05 -17.15 6.71
N ALA A 111 -8.66 -16.01 6.36
CA ALA A 111 -9.52 -15.91 5.19
C ALA A 111 -8.73 -16.13 3.90
N LEU A 112 -7.53 -15.55 3.79
CA LEU A 112 -6.61 -15.80 2.68
C LEU A 112 -6.18 -17.26 2.57
N ALA A 113 -5.98 -17.94 3.71
CA ALA A 113 -5.68 -19.37 3.70
C ALA A 113 -6.83 -20.19 3.10
N ALA A 114 -8.08 -19.86 3.46
CA ALA A 114 -9.28 -20.50 2.92
C ALA A 114 -9.45 -20.22 1.41
N LEU A 115 -9.25 -18.96 0.98
CA LEU A 115 -9.31 -18.57 -0.43
C LEU A 115 -8.27 -19.30 -1.28
N ARG A 116 -7.03 -19.41 -0.78
CA ARG A 116 -5.98 -20.21 -1.41
C ARG A 116 -6.37 -21.67 -1.54
N HIS A 117 -7.01 -22.24 -0.53
CA HIS A 117 -7.49 -23.63 -0.58
C HIS A 117 -8.55 -23.84 -1.68
N MET A 118 -9.38 -22.83 -1.94
CA MET A 118 -10.38 -22.82 -3.02
C MET A 118 -9.81 -22.38 -4.39
N ASN A 119 -8.55 -21.96 -4.44
CA ASN A 119 -7.92 -21.34 -5.60
C ASN A 119 -8.68 -20.08 -6.12
N GLU A 120 -9.28 -19.33 -5.20
CA GLU A 120 -9.99 -18.08 -5.50
C GLU A 120 -9.14 -16.85 -5.19
N SER A 121 -9.33 -15.79 -5.98
CA SER A 121 -8.74 -14.48 -5.72
C SER A 121 -9.46 -13.77 -4.57
N TYR A 122 -8.71 -13.06 -3.74
CA TYR A 122 -9.25 -12.27 -2.62
C TYR A 122 -9.96 -10.99 -3.07
N GLU A 123 -9.88 -10.66 -4.37
CA GLU A 123 -10.41 -9.39 -4.92
C GLU A 123 -11.92 -9.22 -4.74
N ASN A 124 -12.67 -10.32 -4.69
CA ASN A 124 -14.12 -10.28 -4.48
C ASN A 124 -14.51 -10.17 -2.99
N TYR A 125 -13.54 -10.24 -2.09
CA TYR A 125 -13.78 -10.43 -0.66
C TYR A 125 -13.50 -9.20 0.20
N TYR A 126 -12.87 -8.14 -0.33
CA TYR A 126 -12.71 -6.87 0.38
C TYR A 126 -13.87 -5.89 0.10
N SER A 127 -14.00 -4.86 0.95
CA SER A 127 -15.05 -3.84 0.86
C SER A 127 -14.86 -2.84 -0.30
N PRO A 128 -15.95 -2.31 -0.89
CA PRO A 128 -15.87 -1.20 -1.82
C PRO A 128 -15.11 0.03 -1.30
N TYR A 129 -15.01 0.25 0.01
CA TYR A 129 -14.24 1.37 0.59
C TYR A 129 -12.76 1.37 0.17
N TYR A 130 -12.26 0.19 -0.18
CA TYR A 130 -10.91 0.02 -0.67
C TYR A 130 -10.80 0.18 -2.19
N LYS A 131 -11.90 0.47 -2.88
CA LYS A 131 -11.91 0.75 -4.31
C LYS A 131 -11.44 2.16 -4.61
N ARG A 132 -10.70 2.29 -5.71
CA ARG A 132 -10.20 3.57 -6.23
C ARG A 132 -11.32 4.59 -6.44
N GLU A 133 -12.50 4.11 -6.84
CA GLU A 133 -13.70 4.89 -7.10
C GLU A 133 -14.27 5.57 -5.84
N SER A 134 -13.93 5.06 -4.65
CA SER A 134 -14.37 5.63 -3.36
C SER A 134 -13.39 6.66 -2.80
N LEU A 135 -12.26 6.91 -3.47
CA LEU A 135 -11.25 7.90 -3.10
C LEU A 135 -11.28 9.15 -4.01
N LEU A 136 -12.25 9.21 -4.92
CA LEU A 136 -12.58 10.38 -5.75
C LEU A 136 -13.73 11.16 -5.09
#